data_AF-A0A8S2EY10-F1
#
_entry.id   AF-A0A8S2EY10-F1
#
_cell.length_a   1.000
_cell.length_b   1.000
_cell.length_c   1.000
_cell.angle_alpha   90.00
_cell.angle_beta   90.00
_cell.angle_gamma   90.00
#
_symmetry.space_group_name_H-M   'P 1'
#
loop_
_entity.id
_entity.type
_entity.pdbx_description
1 polymer ?
#
loop_
_entity_poly.entity_id
_entity_poly.type
_entity_poly.pdbx_seq_one_letter_code
_entity_poly.pdbx_strand_id
1 'polypeptide(L)'
;MTKWICQYFYFKVTKALRDANLSYNNIEEAAVGYVYGDSTCGQRALYPIGLTGIPIFNVNNNCSTGSSALLLAARHIQGGLVDCALALGFEKMQRGSLSSQVSLSVSD
;
A
#
# COMPACT_ATOMS: atom_id res chain seq x y z
N MET A 1 8.37 -14.14 -5.60
CA MET A 1 8.19 -12.85 -4.88
C MET A 1 6.93 -12.82 -4.00
N THR A 2 6.04 -13.82 -4.10
CA THR A 2 4.65 -13.78 -3.61
C THR A 2 4.44 -14.22 -2.15
N LYS A 3 5.19 -15.20 -1.61
CA LYS A 3 4.91 -15.71 -0.25
C LYS A 3 5.24 -14.73 0.88
N TRP A 4 6.37 -14.01 0.81
CA TRP A 4 6.81 -13.12 1.90
C TRP A 4 5.94 -11.87 2.02
N ILE A 5 5.56 -11.28 0.88
CA ILE A 5 4.72 -10.09 0.81
C ILE A 5 3.32 -10.38 1.36
N CYS A 6 2.70 -11.51 0.97
CA CYS A 6 1.37 -11.86 1.47
C CYS A 6 1.36 -12.09 2.99
N GLN A 7 2.34 -12.83 3.52
CA GLN A 7 2.44 -13.08 4.97
C GLN A 7 2.72 -11.80 5.76
N TYR A 8 3.62 -10.96 5.23
CA TYR A 8 4.02 -9.71 5.88
C TYR A 8 2.84 -8.73 5.95
N PHE A 9 2.11 -8.55 4.86
CA PHE A 9 0.94 -7.67 4.84
C PHE A 9 -0.19 -8.17 5.72
N TYR A 10 -0.47 -9.48 5.70
CA TYR A 10 -1.44 -10.07 6.60
C TYR A 10 -1.12 -9.73 8.07
N PHE A 11 0.11 -9.97 8.52
CA PHE A 11 0.48 -9.69 9.92
C PHE A 11 0.42 -8.19 10.27
N LYS A 12 0.91 -7.31 9.38
CA LYS A 12 0.93 -5.86 9.66
C LYS A 12 -0.47 -5.26 9.69
N VAL A 13 -1.33 -5.62 8.74
CA VAL A 13 -2.71 -5.13 8.68
C VAL A 13 -3.52 -5.69 9.84
N THR A 14 -3.44 -7.00 10.11
CA THR A 14 -4.17 -7.59 11.25
C THR A 14 -3.73 -7.03 12.60
N LYS A 15 -2.44 -6.73 12.77
CA LYS A 15 -1.96 -6.06 13.97
C LYS A 15 -2.55 -4.66 14.11
N ALA A 16 -2.49 -3.85 13.04
CA ALA A 16 -3.05 -2.50 13.05
C ALA A 16 -4.56 -2.49 13.36
N LEU A 17 -5.31 -3.44 12.79
CA LEU A 17 -6.74 -3.61 13.07
C LEU A 17 -7.02 -4.01 14.52
N ARG A 18 -6.23 -4.92 15.09
CA ARG A 18 -6.35 -5.29 16.52
C ARG A 18 -6.03 -4.11 17.43
N ASP A 19 -4.97 -3.37 17.14
CA ASP A 19 -4.57 -2.20 17.92
C ASP A 19 -5.68 -1.12 17.88
N ALA A 20 -6.42 -1.03 16.77
CA ALA A 20 -7.58 -0.14 16.61
C ALA A 20 -8.92 -0.74 17.10
N ASN A 21 -8.94 -1.99 17.56
CA ASN A 21 -10.16 -2.75 17.89
C ASN A 21 -11.21 -2.77 16.76
N LEU A 22 -10.75 -2.89 15.51
CA LEU A 22 -11.58 -2.93 14.30
C LEU A 22 -11.48 -4.28 13.60
N SER A 23 -12.55 -4.67 12.90
CA SER A 23 -12.53 -5.77 11.94
C SER A 23 -12.11 -5.26 10.56
N TYR A 24 -11.55 -6.13 9.72
CA TYR A 24 -11.22 -5.77 8.34
C TYR A 24 -12.45 -5.34 7.53
N ASN A 25 -13.64 -5.85 7.88
CA ASN A 25 -14.90 -5.47 7.25
C ASN A 25 -15.36 -4.04 7.59
N ASN A 26 -14.74 -3.39 8.58
CA ASN A 26 -15.02 -1.99 8.88
C ASN A 26 -14.29 -1.04 7.94
N ILE A 27 -13.25 -1.50 7.23
CA ILE A 27 -12.52 -0.68 6.27
C ILE A 27 -13.39 -0.49 5.04
N GLU A 28 -13.58 0.77 4.63
CA GLU A 28 -14.40 1.15 3.47
C GLU A 28 -13.56 1.53 2.26
N GLU A 29 -12.30 1.90 2.48
CA GLU A 29 -11.33 2.18 1.43
C GLU A 29 -9.89 1.91 1.88
N ALA A 30 -8.98 1.77 0.93
CA ALA A 30 -7.56 1.70 1.23
C ALA A 30 -6.69 2.57 0.32
N ALA A 31 -5.79 3.35 0.91
CA ALA A 31 -4.70 4.03 0.22
C ALA A 31 -3.41 3.24 0.42
N VAL A 32 -2.85 2.69 -0.66
CA VAL A 32 -1.70 1.80 -0.62
C VAL A 32 -0.52 2.38 -1.39
N GLY A 33 0.55 2.67 -0.67
CA GLY A 33 1.74 3.35 -1.16
C GLY A 33 2.92 2.42 -1.47
N TYR A 34 3.49 2.53 -2.68
CA TYR A 34 4.74 1.87 -3.10
C TYR A 34 5.40 2.63 -4.26
N VAL A 35 6.71 2.50 -4.45
CA VAL A 35 7.45 3.15 -5.54
C VAL A 35 7.89 2.13 -6.61
N TYR A 36 8.53 1.04 -6.22
CA TYR A 36 9.15 0.09 -7.16
C TYR A 36 8.36 -1.22 -7.36
N GLY A 37 7.03 -1.14 -7.31
CA GLY A 37 6.12 -2.26 -7.52
C GLY A 37 5.51 -2.29 -8.92
N ASP A 38 5.06 -3.47 -9.35
CA ASP A 38 4.24 -3.63 -10.55
C ASP A 38 2.90 -2.89 -10.41
N SER A 39 2.21 -2.68 -11.53
CA SER A 39 0.84 -2.18 -11.52
C SER A 39 -0.04 -3.03 -10.60
N THR A 40 -0.94 -2.38 -9.87
CA THR A 40 -1.90 -3.02 -8.95
C THR A 40 -1.28 -3.75 -7.75
N CYS A 41 -0.06 -3.38 -7.36
CA CYS A 41 0.62 -3.96 -6.21
C CYS A 41 -0.17 -3.75 -4.89
N GLY A 42 -0.94 -2.68 -4.75
CA GLY A 42 -1.79 -2.45 -3.58
C GLY A 42 -2.95 -3.44 -3.46
N GLN A 43 -3.62 -3.73 -4.58
CA GLN A 43 -4.65 -4.76 -4.67
C GLN A 43 -4.08 -6.13 -4.28
N ARG A 44 -2.94 -6.48 -4.87
CA ARG A 44 -2.26 -7.75 -4.57
C ARG A 44 -1.84 -7.87 -3.10
N ALA A 45 -1.54 -6.76 -2.43
CA ALA A 45 -1.20 -6.74 -1.01
C ALA A 45 -2.40 -7.02 -0.11
N LEU A 46 -3.59 -6.52 -0.47
CA LEU A 46 -4.80 -6.59 0.37
C LEU A 46 -5.72 -7.77 0.05
N TYR A 47 -5.79 -8.22 -1.21
CA TYR A 47 -6.67 -9.33 -1.62
C TYR A 47 -6.50 -10.62 -0.82
N PRO A 48 -5.27 -11.05 -0.42
CA PRO A 48 -5.10 -12.23 0.43
C PRO A 48 -5.62 -12.05 1.86
N ILE A 49 -5.79 -10.81 2.32
CA ILE A 49 -6.25 -10.46 3.67
C ILE A 49 -7.79 -10.46 3.69
N GLY A 50 -8.40 -9.91 2.63
CA GLY A 50 -9.84 -10.02 2.41
C GLY A 50 -10.26 -9.39 1.08
N LEU A 51 -11.19 -10.04 0.39
CA LEU A 51 -11.81 -9.55 -0.84
C LEU A 51 -13.12 -8.82 -0.51
N THR A 52 -13.03 -7.65 0.12
CA THR A 52 -14.18 -6.88 0.60
C THR A 52 -14.88 -6.07 -0.48
N GLY A 53 -14.26 -5.90 -1.66
CA GLY A 53 -14.79 -5.07 -2.75
C GLY A 53 -14.56 -3.57 -2.57
N ILE A 54 -13.81 -3.16 -1.55
CA ILE A 54 -13.50 -1.75 -1.29
C ILE A 54 -12.61 -1.15 -2.38
N PRO A 55 -12.74 0.15 -2.67
CA PRO A 55 -11.78 0.86 -3.51
C PRO A 55 -10.37 0.83 -2.91
N ILE A 56 -9.38 0.57 -3.77
CA ILE A 56 -7.95 0.55 -3.42
C ILE A 56 -7.20 1.54 -4.31
N PHE A 57 -6.68 2.61 -3.71
CA PHE A 57 -5.88 3.63 -4.40
C PHE A 57 -4.40 3.28 -4.30
N ASN A 58 -3.75 3.10 -5.45
CA ASN A 58 -2.30 2.94 -5.52
C ASN A 58 -1.65 4.33 -5.54
N VAL A 59 -0.85 4.64 -4.52
CA VAL A 59 -0.22 5.95 -4.35
C VAL A 59 1.28 5.83 -4.59
N ASN A 60 1.83 6.74 -5.39
CA ASN A 60 3.26 6.87 -5.58
C ASN A 60 3.64 8.35 -5.59
N ASN A 61 4.46 8.73 -4.62
CA ASN A 61 5.10 10.04 -4.50
C ASN A 61 6.52 9.87 -3.93
N ASN A 62 7.30 8.96 -4.53
CA ASN A 62 8.68 8.69 -4.14
C ASN A 62 8.82 8.45 -2.62
N CYS A 63 9.81 9.08 -1.97
CA CYS A 63 10.05 8.96 -0.54
C CYS A 63 8.86 9.43 0.32
N SER A 64 7.99 10.29 -0.20
CA SER A 64 6.83 10.83 0.50
C SER A 64 5.58 9.98 0.32
N THR A 65 5.65 8.85 -0.39
CA THR A 65 4.52 7.97 -0.70
C THR A 65 3.71 7.57 0.54
N GLY A 66 4.37 7.22 1.65
CA GLY A 66 3.68 6.87 2.90
C GLY A 66 2.85 8.03 3.45
N SER A 67 3.41 9.24 3.48
CA SER A 67 2.70 10.44 3.93
C SER A 67 1.57 10.84 2.98
N SER A 68 1.77 10.68 1.67
CA SER A 68 0.71 10.92 0.68
C SER A 68 -0.46 9.95 0.82
N ALA A 69 -0.19 8.67 1.05
CA ALA A 69 -1.24 7.68 1.30
C ALA A 69 -2.02 7.98 2.59
N LEU A 70 -1.32 8.35 3.67
CA LEU A 70 -1.96 8.74 4.92
C LEU A 70 -2.81 10.01 4.77
N LEU A 71 -2.28 11.03 4.08
CA LEU A 71 -3.00 12.27 3.82
C LEU A 71 -4.27 12.03 2.98
N LEU A 72 -4.20 11.14 1.99
CA LEU A 72 -5.35 10.78 1.16
C LEU A 72 -6.46 10.14 2.02
N ALA A 73 -6.13 9.09 2.78
CA ALA A 73 -7.07 8.42 3.68
C ALA A 73 -7.68 9.39 4.71
N ALA A 74 -6.85 10.26 5.32
CA ALA A 74 -7.32 11.26 6.27
C ALA A 74 -8.29 12.26 5.63
N ARG A 75 -8.02 12.70 4.40
CA ARG A 75 -8.90 13.61 3.67
C ARG A 75 -10.23 12.99 3.31
N HIS A 76 -10.27 11.71 2.95
CA HIS A 76 -11.52 11.03 2.65
C HIS A 76 -12.40 10.87 3.90
N ILE A 77 -11.80 10.58 5.06
CA ILE A 77 -12.52 10.60 6.34
C ILE A 77 -13.02 12.01 6.66
N GLN A 78 -12.16 13.03 6.59
CA GLN A 78 -12.55 14.41 6.86
C GLN A 78 -13.60 14.95 5.89
N GLY A 79 -13.60 14.47 4.66
CA GLY A 79 -14.58 14.80 3.63
C GLY A 79 -15.90 14.05 3.76
N GLY A 80 -16.02 13.12 4.71
CA GLY A 80 -17.22 12.29 4.89
C GLY A 80 -17.46 11.29 3.76
N LEU A 81 -16.42 10.93 2.99
CA LEU A 81 -16.52 9.91 1.94
C LEU A 81 -16.53 8.50 2.52
N VAL A 82 -15.87 8.32 3.66
CA VAL A 82 -15.76 7.06 4.40
C VAL A 82 -15.65 7.35 5.89
N ASP A 83 -16.10 6.42 6.73
CA ASP A 83 -15.92 6.48 8.19
C ASP A 83 -14.62 5.81 8.63
N CYS A 84 -14.10 4.87 7.82
CA CYS A 84 -12.89 4.14 8.13
C CYS A 84 -12.05 3.83 6.87
N ALA A 85 -10.82 4.33 6.86
CA ALA A 85 -9.86 4.15 5.76
C ALA A 85 -8.58 3.45 6.24
N LEU A 86 -8.01 2.60 5.39
CA LEU A 86 -6.73 1.95 5.63
C LEU A 86 -5.62 2.62 4.82
N ALA A 87 -4.63 3.20 5.51
CA ALA A 87 -3.38 3.62 4.88
C ALA A 87 -2.31 2.54 5.05
N LEU A 88 -1.79 2.01 3.95
CA LEU A 88 -0.73 1.00 3.93
C LEU A 88 0.43 1.50 3.08
N GLY A 89 1.66 1.30 3.54
CA GLY A 89 2.87 1.63 2.78
C GLY A 89 3.85 0.48 2.79
N PHE A 90 4.46 0.18 1.66
CA PHE A 90 5.48 -0.85 1.57
C PHE A 90 6.51 -0.56 0.50
N GLU A 91 7.71 -1.10 0.70
CA GLU A 91 8.77 -1.01 -0.27
C GLU A 91 9.67 -2.23 -0.19
N LYS A 92 10.20 -2.66 -1.33
CA LYS A 92 11.24 -3.68 -1.41
C LYS A 92 12.38 -3.16 -2.28
N MET A 93 13.33 -2.49 -1.63
CA MET A 93 14.51 -1.99 -2.31
C MET A 93 15.43 -3.13 -2.76
N GLN A 94 15.98 -3.00 -3.96
CA GLN A 94 17.11 -3.82 -4.40
C GLN A 94 18.38 -3.41 -3.66
N ARG A 95 19.35 -4.32 -3.57
CA ARG A 95 20.66 -3.99 -3.01
C ARG A 95 21.41 -3.07 -3.99
N GLY A 96 22.00 -1.99 -3.48
CA GLY A 96 22.78 -1.04 -4.27
C GLY A 96 22.32 0.40 -4.09
N SER A 97 23.01 1.33 -4.76
CA SER A 97 22.59 2.73 -4.82
C SER A 97 21.37 2.87 -5.74
N LEU A 98 20.46 3.77 -5.40
CA LEU A 98 19.26 4.09 -6.19
C LEU A 98 19.60 4.51 -7.64
N SER A 99 20.84 4.95 -7.88
CA SER A 99 21.35 5.44 -9.17
C SER A 99 21.83 4.33 -10.12
N SER A 100 22.03 3.09 -9.64
CA SER A 100 22.73 2.05 -10.41
C SER A 100 21.85 1.26 -11.40
N GLN A 101 20.59 1.65 -11.62
CA GLN A 101 19.63 0.94 -12.49
C GLN A 101 19.20 1.73 -13.74
N VAL A 102 20.02 2.68 -14.21
CA VAL A 102 19.94 3.09 -15.62
C VAL A 102 20.54 1.96 -16.44
N SER A 103 19.68 1.03 -16.89
CA SER A 103 20.03 0.12 -17.96
C SER A 103 20.33 0.97 -19.20
N LEU A 104 21.61 1.09 -19.55
CA LEU A 104 22.04 1.45 -20.89
C LEU A 104 21.50 0.37 -21.85
N SER A 105 20.30 0.59 -22.37
CA SER A 105 19.85 0.00 -23.62
C SER A 105 19.70 1.10 -24.68
N VAL A 106 20.66 2.01 -24.73
CA VAL A 106 20.94 2.75 -25.97
C VAL A 106 21.89 1.85 -26.74
N SER A 107 21.29 1.04 -27.61
CA SER A 107 22.00 0.39 -28.70
C SER A 107 22.40 1.48 -29.68
N ASP A 108 23.63 1.99 -29.55
CA ASP A 108 24.43 2.61 -30.62
C ASP A 108 25.90 2.31 -30.34
#